data_AF-A0A9N9K9F9-F1
#
_entry.id   AF-A0A9N9K9F9-F1
#
_cell.length_a   1.000
_cell.length_b   1.000
_cell.length_c   1.000
_cell.angle_alpha   90.00
_cell.angle_beta   90.00
_cell.angle_gamma   90.00
#
_symmetry.space_group_name_H-M   'P 1'
#
loop_
_entity.id
_entity.type
_entity.pdbx_description
1 polymer ?
#
loop_
_entity_poly.entity_id
_entity_poly.type
_entity_poly.pdbx_seq_one_letter_code
_entity_poly.pdbx_strand_id
1 'polypeptide(L)'
;MLSNTHWDETNVQTLVWEEVTIQDPVQGQEGNKMRLPSQPSTTIMNCLFNACQEINRVGSPTLHENVIKDLYTQIFIKFLDLYTQFVSDTAQFTNVSEKSAIQLLYDIKFLKKIFESCWSSNMVDVEDDIQAYKQREQMANQILEAIRLKIDPIDFEIFKPFLDKNVERHYTRSSIMLGLLIQLNPKITDIRRKGVALQDYHNILAVAPQAARFTLLPI
;
A
#
# COMPACT_ATOMS: atom_id res chain seq x y z
N MET A 1 4.04 -5.42 16.71
CA MET A 1 3.27 -4.66 15.69
C MET A 1 1.80 -5.04 15.76
N LEU A 2 1.43 -6.24 15.32
CA LEU A 2 0.03 -6.70 15.31
C LEU A 2 -0.48 -7.04 16.71
N SER A 3 0.34 -7.71 17.53
CA SER A 3 0.01 -8.14 18.91
C SER A 3 -0.25 -7.00 19.91
N ASN A 4 0.24 -5.79 19.62
CA ASN A 4 0.12 -4.64 20.52
C ASN A 4 -1.03 -3.70 20.11
N THR A 5 -1.78 -4.07 19.08
CA THR A 5 -2.91 -3.29 18.56
C THR A 5 -4.21 -3.98 18.96
N HIS A 6 -5.18 -3.21 19.43
CA HIS A 6 -6.53 -3.72 19.69
C HIS A 6 -7.25 -3.91 18.35
N TRP A 7 -7.52 -5.17 17.98
CA TRP A 7 -8.26 -5.55 16.77
C TRP A 7 -9.73 -5.89 17.06
N ASP A 8 -10.23 -5.54 18.25
CA ASP A 8 -11.64 -5.64 18.61
C ASP A 8 -12.47 -4.48 18.01
N GLU A 9 -13.65 -4.20 18.56
CA GLU A 9 -14.51 -3.10 18.12
C GLU A 9 -13.94 -1.70 18.45
N THR A 10 -13.00 -1.61 19.39
CA THR A 10 -12.38 -0.35 19.83
C THR A 10 -11.18 0.06 18.97
N ASN A 11 -10.95 -0.66 17.87
CA ASN A 11 -9.83 -0.40 16.99
C ASN A 11 -9.83 1.04 16.47
N VAL A 12 -8.85 1.82 16.93
CA VAL A 12 -8.67 3.26 16.61
C VAL A 12 -8.49 3.53 15.13
N GLN A 13 -8.09 2.54 14.33
CA GLN A 13 -7.95 2.67 12.88
C GLN A 13 -9.31 2.95 12.20
N THR A 14 -10.43 2.58 12.85
CA THR A 14 -11.77 2.84 12.30
C THR A 14 -12.17 4.32 12.28
N LEU A 15 -11.49 5.17 13.07
CA LEU A 15 -11.78 6.60 13.15
C LEU A 15 -11.49 7.34 11.84
N VAL A 16 -10.46 6.91 11.11
CA VAL A 16 -9.96 7.53 9.88
C VAL A 16 -10.60 6.94 8.61
N TRP A 17 -11.59 6.07 8.74
CA TRP A 17 -12.31 5.49 7.60
C TRP A 17 -13.12 6.54 6.86
N GLU A 18 -13.05 6.51 5.52
CA GLU A 18 -13.78 7.44 4.66
C GLU A 18 -15.14 6.84 4.27
N GLU A 19 -16.15 7.70 4.12
CA GLU A 19 -17.44 7.31 3.55
C GLU A 19 -17.32 7.04 2.06
N VAL A 20 -17.98 5.98 1.61
CA VAL A 20 -18.10 5.57 0.23
C VAL A 20 -19.58 5.45 -0.09
N THR A 21 -20.03 6.22 -1.08
CA THR A 21 -21.40 6.17 -1.59
C THR A 21 -21.49 5.07 -2.63
N ILE A 22 -22.31 4.05 -2.35
CA ILE A 22 -22.66 3.02 -3.33
C ILE A 22 -23.88 3.54 -4.08
N GLN A 23 -23.71 3.86 -5.36
CA GLN A 23 -24.84 4.26 -6.21
C GLN A 23 -25.64 3.02 -6.57
N ASP A 24 -26.88 2.93 -6.06
CA ASP A 24 -27.83 1.92 -6.53
C ASP A 24 -28.37 2.34 -7.91
N PRO A 25 -28.21 1.51 -8.96
CA PRO A 25 -28.61 1.87 -10.31
C PRO A 25 -30.14 1.95 -10.53
N VAL A 26 -30.95 1.54 -9.54
CA VAL A 26 -32.39 1.35 -9.72
C VAL A 26 -33.24 2.49 -9.15
N GLN A 27 -32.75 3.31 -8.22
CA GLN A 27 -33.57 4.36 -7.61
C GLN A 27 -32.71 5.58 -7.29
N GLY A 28 -33.12 6.76 -7.76
CA GLY A 28 -32.49 8.06 -7.46
C GLY A 28 -32.64 8.51 -6.00
N GLN A 29 -32.55 7.58 -5.05
CA GLN A 29 -32.43 7.85 -3.62
C GLN A 29 -30.96 7.88 -3.22
N GLU A 30 -30.65 8.59 -2.13
CA GLU A 30 -29.30 8.68 -1.57
C GLU A 30 -28.72 7.27 -1.37
N GLY A 31 -27.73 6.92 -2.17
CA GLY A 31 -27.12 5.59 -2.18
C GLY A 31 -26.58 5.20 -0.81
N ASN A 32 -26.63 3.90 -0.50
CA ASN A 32 -26.24 3.37 0.80
C ASN A 32 -24.79 3.78 1.11
N LYS A 33 -24.59 4.45 2.26
CA LYS A 33 -23.28 4.98 2.68
C LYS A 33 -22.59 3.95 3.56
N MET A 34 -21.39 3.54 3.18
CA MET A 34 -20.55 2.65 3.98
C MET A 34 -19.21 3.32 4.27
N ARG A 35 -18.65 3.08 5.46
CA ARG A 35 -17.30 3.54 5.79
C ARG A 35 -16.30 2.42 5.52
N LEU A 36 -15.20 2.76 4.86
CA LEU A 36 -14.12 1.82 4.55
C LEU A 36 -12.76 2.43 4.88
N PRO A 37 -11.72 1.59 5.10
CA PRO A 37 -10.36 2.08 5.22
C PRO A 37 -9.94 2.87 3.97
N SER A 38 -9.38 4.06 4.20
CA SER A 38 -8.79 4.93 3.17
C SER A 38 -7.26 4.92 3.21
N GLN A 39 -6.69 4.32 4.25
CA GLN A 39 -5.26 4.25 4.52
C GLN A 39 -4.92 2.97 5.30
N PRO A 40 -3.67 2.50 5.23
CA PRO A 40 -3.23 1.36 6.02
C PRO A 40 -3.10 1.77 7.49
N SER A 41 -3.02 0.78 8.38
CA SER A 41 -2.91 1.05 9.81
C SER A 41 -1.68 1.91 10.11
N THR A 42 -1.82 2.77 11.12
CA THR A 42 -0.74 3.69 11.52
C THR A 42 0.57 2.96 11.78
N THR A 43 0.49 1.76 12.35
CA THR A 43 1.68 0.94 12.63
C THR A 43 2.38 0.50 11.33
N ILE A 44 1.62 0.12 10.28
CA ILE A 44 2.20 -0.21 8.96
C ILE A 44 2.89 1.02 8.38
N MET A 45 2.23 2.18 8.38
CA MET A 45 2.83 3.41 7.86
C MET A 45 4.11 3.78 8.60
N ASN A 46 4.10 3.71 9.93
CA ASN A 46 5.28 4.02 10.74
C ASN A 46 6.43 3.04 10.46
N CYS A 47 6.15 1.73 10.36
CA CYS A 47 7.16 0.73 10.03
C CYS A 47 7.79 0.99 8.66
N LEU A 48 6.97 1.26 7.63
CA LEU A 48 7.46 1.54 6.29
C LEU A 48 8.27 2.84 6.23
N PHE A 49 7.81 3.88 6.91
CA PHE A 49 8.52 5.15 6.98
C PHE A 49 9.86 5.01 7.72
N ASN A 50 9.89 4.31 8.85
CA ASN A 50 11.13 4.02 9.57
C ASN A 50 12.10 3.21 8.71
N ALA A 51 11.61 2.24 7.93
CA ALA A 51 12.44 1.52 6.97
C ALA A 51 13.06 2.48 5.92
N CYS A 52 12.28 3.43 5.37
CA CYS A 52 12.83 4.47 4.51
C CYS A 52 13.91 5.32 5.19
N GLN A 53 13.71 5.70 6.46
CA GLN A 53 14.71 6.47 7.22
C GLN A 53 16.01 5.69 7.38
N GLU A 54 15.93 4.40 7.69
CA GLU A 54 17.08 3.51 7.84
C GLU A 54 17.82 3.30 6.51
N ILE A 55 17.09 3.09 5.41
CA ILE A 55 17.68 2.98 4.07
C ILE A 55 18.39 4.28 3.68
N ASN A 56 17.79 5.44 3.98
CA ASN A 56 18.40 6.73 3.71
C ASN A 56 19.68 6.94 4.54
N ARG A 57 19.66 6.55 5.82
CA ARG A 57 20.80 6.66 6.74
C ARG A 57 22.03 5.90 6.25
N VAL A 58 21.84 4.74 5.63
CA VAL A 58 22.93 3.90 5.08
C VAL A 58 23.45 4.44 3.73
N GLY A 59 22.77 5.40 3.12
CA GLY A 59 23.17 6.00 1.84
C GLY A 59 22.57 5.28 0.64
N SER A 60 21.24 5.21 0.56
CA SER A 60 20.48 4.53 -0.52
C SER A 60 21.04 4.68 -1.95
N PRO A 61 21.50 5.88 -2.41
CA PRO A 61 21.99 6.04 -3.78
C PRO A 61 23.31 5.28 -4.06
N THR A 62 24.01 4.85 -3.03
CA THR A 62 25.28 4.11 -3.15
C THR A 62 25.11 2.59 -3.09
N LEU A 63 23.90 2.11 -2.80
CA LEU A 63 23.61 0.69 -2.72
C LEU A 63 23.34 0.11 -4.10
N HIS A 64 23.94 -1.05 -4.36
CA HIS A 64 23.68 -1.80 -5.59
C HIS A 64 22.22 -2.31 -5.61
N GLU A 65 21.59 -2.32 -6.78
CA GLU A 65 20.18 -2.70 -6.96
C GLU A 65 19.86 -4.08 -6.35
N ASN A 66 20.76 -5.06 -6.50
CA ASN A 66 20.59 -6.39 -5.91
C ASN A 66 20.50 -6.38 -4.38
N VAL A 67 21.27 -5.50 -3.70
CA VAL A 67 21.22 -5.36 -2.23
C VAL A 67 19.87 -4.77 -1.82
N ILE A 68 19.36 -3.80 -2.59
CA ILE A 68 18.05 -3.19 -2.37
C ILE A 68 16.94 -4.23 -2.57
N LYS A 69 17.01 -5.04 -3.65
CA LYS A 69 16.06 -6.13 -3.92
C LYS A 69 16.03 -7.16 -2.79
N ASP A 70 17.20 -7.59 -2.33
CA ASP A 70 17.30 -8.55 -1.22
C ASP A 70 16.71 -7.94 0.07
N LEU A 71 17.07 -6.71 0.40
CA LEU A 71 16.52 -6.00 1.56
C LEU A 71 14.99 -5.93 1.50
N TYR A 72 14.41 -5.57 0.36
CA TYR A 72 12.95 -5.46 0.21
C TYR A 72 12.28 -6.81 0.32
N THR A 73 12.90 -7.84 -0.23
CA THR A 73 12.44 -9.22 -0.12
C THR A 73 12.42 -9.66 1.34
N GLN A 74 13.50 -9.41 2.09
CA GLN A 74 13.57 -9.75 3.51
C GLN A 74 12.54 -8.99 4.34
N ILE A 75 12.35 -7.69 4.10
CA ILE A 75 11.32 -6.89 4.78
C ILE A 75 9.93 -7.47 4.50
N PHE A 76 9.63 -7.79 3.23
CA PHE A 76 8.33 -8.34 2.87
C PHE A 76 8.09 -9.72 3.48
N ILE A 77 9.08 -10.61 3.46
CA ILE A 77 9.01 -11.92 4.13
C ILE A 77 8.71 -11.73 5.62
N LYS A 78 9.38 -10.79 6.29
CA LYS A 78 9.10 -10.52 7.71
C LYS A 78 7.68 -10.03 7.98
N PHE A 79 7.10 -9.22 7.09
CA PHE A 79 5.68 -8.90 7.19
C PHE A 79 4.82 -10.16 7.02
N LEU A 80 5.06 -10.98 6.00
CA LEU A 80 4.30 -12.21 5.78
C LEU A 80 4.39 -13.17 6.98
N ASP A 81 5.57 -13.36 7.56
CA ASP A 81 5.79 -14.19 8.75
C ASP A 81 4.95 -13.67 9.94
N LEU A 82 5.00 -12.36 10.21
CA LEU A 82 4.26 -11.74 11.30
C LEU A 82 2.74 -11.88 11.14
N TYR A 83 2.23 -11.70 9.92
CA TYR A 83 0.80 -11.88 9.64
C TYR A 83 0.40 -13.34 9.66
N THR A 84 1.22 -14.26 9.14
CA THR A 84 0.99 -15.71 9.21
C THR A 84 0.89 -16.17 10.64
N GLN A 85 1.82 -15.72 11.50
CA GLN A 85 1.77 -16.00 12.94
C GLN A 85 0.50 -15.42 13.57
N PHE A 86 0.13 -14.19 13.22
CA PHE A 86 -1.05 -13.54 13.77
C PHE A 86 -2.36 -14.25 13.40
N VAL A 87 -2.56 -14.64 12.13
CA VAL A 87 -3.78 -15.35 11.72
C VAL A 87 -3.84 -16.79 12.23
N SER A 88 -2.69 -17.39 12.53
CA SER A 88 -2.60 -18.74 13.10
C SER A 88 -2.82 -18.77 14.62
N ASP A 89 -2.59 -17.66 15.32
CA ASP A 89 -2.87 -17.53 16.75
C ASP A 89 -4.38 -17.43 16.98
N THR A 90 -5.02 -18.56 17.26
CA THR A 90 -6.47 -18.63 17.47
C THR A 90 -6.93 -17.76 18.63
N ALA A 91 -6.13 -17.56 19.67
CA ALA A 91 -6.52 -16.76 20.83
C ALA A 91 -6.61 -15.27 20.48
N GLN A 92 -5.66 -14.76 19.70
CA GLN A 92 -5.68 -13.37 19.25
C GLN A 92 -6.64 -13.16 18.08
N PHE A 93 -6.60 -14.05 17.08
CA PHE A 93 -7.34 -13.89 15.84
C PHE A 93 -8.85 -14.10 15.99
N THR A 94 -9.29 -14.87 16.99
CA THR A 94 -10.72 -15.06 17.25
C THR A 94 -11.41 -13.75 17.63
N ASN A 95 -10.73 -12.88 18.38
CA ASN A 95 -11.25 -11.60 18.87
C ASN A 95 -11.19 -10.46 17.84
N VAL A 96 -10.69 -10.73 16.63
CA VAL A 96 -10.66 -9.75 15.54
C VAL A 96 -12.10 -9.47 15.09
N SER A 97 -12.53 -8.22 15.25
CA SER A 97 -13.83 -7.76 14.73
C SER A 97 -13.82 -7.72 13.20
N GLU A 98 -15.00 -7.77 12.57
CA GLU A 98 -15.11 -7.69 11.12
C GLU A 98 -14.48 -6.40 10.56
N LYS A 99 -14.71 -5.25 11.21
CA LYS A 99 -14.08 -3.98 10.81
C LYS A 99 -12.55 -4.05 10.85
N SER A 100 -12.01 -4.66 11.90
CA SER A 100 -10.57 -4.89 12.02
C SER A 100 -10.04 -5.85 10.96
N ALA A 101 -10.81 -6.88 10.59
CA ALA A 101 -10.47 -7.75 9.47
C ALA A 101 -10.40 -6.99 8.15
N ILE A 102 -11.33 -6.07 7.89
CA ILE A 102 -11.30 -5.19 6.70
C ILE A 102 -10.04 -4.30 6.71
N GLN A 103 -9.64 -3.77 7.87
CA GLN A 103 -8.39 -3.00 8.00
C GLN A 103 -7.15 -3.87 7.74
N LEU A 104 -7.08 -5.08 8.30
CA LEU A 104 -5.97 -6.02 8.06
C LEU A 104 -5.88 -6.43 6.58
N LEU A 105 -7.04 -6.61 5.94
CA LEU A 105 -7.14 -6.90 4.51
C LEU A 105 -6.57 -5.74 3.69
N TYR A 106 -6.92 -4.50 4.05
CA TYR A 106 -6.36 -3.30 3.43
C TYR A 106 -4.83 -3.29 3.58
N ASP A 107 -4.31 -3.53 4.79
CA ASP A 107 -2.89 -3.47 5.10
C ASP A 107 -2.07 -4.46 4.25
N ILE A 108 -2.53 -5.71 4.12
CA ILE A 108 -1.86 -6.71 3.27
C ILE A 108 -1.93 -6.34 1.80
N LYS A 109 -3.08 -5.88 1.29
CA LYS A 109 -3.21 -5.41 -0.09
C LYS A 109 -2.25 -4.25 -0.38
N PHE A 110 -2.11 -3.32 0.57
CA PHE A 110 -1.18 -2.22 0.47
C PHE A 110 0.28 -2.68 0.49
N LEU A 111 0.66 -3.59 1.40
CA LEU A 111 2.01 -4.17 1.42
C LEU A 111 2.35 -4.91 0.11
N LYS A 112 1.41 -5.68 -0.45
CA LYS A 112 1.59 -6.31 -1.76
C LYS A 112 1.86 -5.28 -2.87
N LYS A 113 1.24 -4.11 -2.82
CA LYS A 113 1.51 -3.01 -3.76
C LYS A 113 2.91 -2.42 -3.58
N ILE A 114 3.31 -2.14 -2.34
CA ILE A 114 4.65 -1.61 -2.04
C ILE A 114 5.74 -2.57 -2.52
N PHE A 115 5.60 -3.85 -2.21
CA PHE A 115 6.60 -4.89 -2.49
C PHE A 115 6.27 -5.72 -3.74
N GLU A 116 5.59 -5.14 -4.75
CA GLU A 116 5.18 -5.85 -5.97
C GLU A 116 6.37 -6.57 -6.64
N SER A 117 7.52 -5.90 -6.73
CA SER A 117 8.78 -6.45 -7.26
C SER A 117 9.37 -7.63 -6.47
N CYS A 118 8.83 -7.97 -5.30
CA CYS A 118 9.30 -9.07 -4.46
C CYS A 118 8.46 -10.35 -4.61
N TRP A 119 7.23 -10.27 -5.13
CA TRP A 119 6.32 -11.44 -5.24
C TRP A 119 5.66 -11.61 -6.61
N SER A 120 5.62 -10.56 -7.45
CA SER A 120 5.06 -10.67 -8.80
C SER A 120 6.07 -11.29 -9.78
N SER A 121 5.80 -12.52 -10.21
CA SER A 121 6.59 -13.23 -11.24
C SER A 121 6.65 -12.51 -12.60
N ASN A 122 5.74 -11.56 -12.86
CA ASN A 122 5.71 -10.80 -14.11
C ASN A 122 6.93 -9.87 -14.31
N MET A 123 7.87 -9.84 -13.37
CA MET A 123 9.04 -8.97 -13.38
C MET A 123 10.38 -9.74 -13.41
N VAL A 124 10.36 -11.07 -13.63
CA VAL A 124 11.57 -11.91 -13.55
C VAL A 124 11.62 -12.95 -14.67
N ASP A 125 12.79 -13.08 -15.30
CA ASP A 125 13.06 -14.02 -16.41
C ASP A 125 13.80 -15.30 -15.97
N VAL A 126 14.18 -15.43 -14.68
CA VAL A 126 14.96 -16.56 -14.14
C VAL A 126 14.06 -17.57 -13.42
N GLU A 127 14.12 -18.84 -13.82
CA GLU A 127 13.22 -19.92 -13.32
C GLU A 127 13.27 -20.14 -11.80
N ASP A 128 14.47 -20.13 -11.19
CA ASP A 128 14.62 -20.33 -9.74
C ASP A 128 13.98 -19.20 -8.92
N ASP A 129 14.04 -17.98 -9.42
CA ASP A 129 13.38 -16.83 -8.79
C ASP A 129 11.85 -16.96 -8.91
N ILE A 130 11.32 -17.43 -10.05
CA ILE A 130 9.87 -17.57 -10.26
C ILE A 130 9.22 -18.43 -9.15
N GLN A 131 9.88 -19.51 -8.71
CA GLN A 131 9.34 -20.36 -7.65
C GLN A 131 9.29 -19.64 -6.29
N ALA A 132 10.34 -18.92 -5.93
CA ALA A 132 10.39 -18.17 -4.67
C ALA A 132 9.34 -17.03 -4.65
N TYR A 133 9.11 -16.38 -5.78
CA TYR A 133 8.08 -15.35 -5.95
C TYR A 133 6.67 -15.94 -5.77
N LYS A 134 6.38 -17.07 -6.42
CA LYS A 134 5.11 -17.81 -6.27
C LYS A 134 4.86 -18.23 -4.82
N GLN A 135 5.90 -18.68 -4.10
CA GLN A 135 5.77 -19.04 -2.70
C GLN A 135 5.33 -17.83 -1.85
N ARG A 136 5.95 -16.66 -2.04
CA ARG A 136 5.58 -15.44 -1.32
C ARG A 136 4.18 -14.95 -1.69
N GLU A 137 3.80 -15.07 -2.96
CA GLU A 137 2.44 -14.79 -3.42
C GLU A 137 1.42 -15.71 -2.74
N GLN A 138 1.70 -17.01 -2.67
CA GLN A 138 0.86 -17.99 -1.99
C GLN A 138 0.71 -17.69 -0.50
N MET A 139 1.81 -17.38 0.19
CA MET A 139 1.76 -16.97 1.60
C MET A 139 0.86 -15.74 1.80
N ALA A 140 1.03 -14.72 0.97
CA ALA A 140 0.18 -13.52 1.04
C ALA A 140 -1.30 -13.84 0.78
N ASN A 141 -1.59 -14.71 -0.18
CA ASN A 141 -2.96 -15.11 -0.50
C ASN A 141 -3.60 -15.97 0.61
N GLN A 142 -2.82 -16.84 1.28
CA GLN A 142 -3.30 -17.60 2.44
C GLN A 142 -3.69 -16.68 3.61
N ILE A 143 -2.88 -15.66 3.88
CA ILE A 143 -3.19 -14.62 4.88
C ILE A 143 -4.47 -13.87 4.49
N LEU A 144 -4.60 -13.46 3.23
CA LEU A 144 -5.80 -12.77 2.73
C LEU A 144 -7.07 -13.63 2.88
N GLU A 145 -7.01 -14.92 2.55
CA GLU A 145 -8.15 -15.82 2.71
C GLU A 145 -8.49 -16.04 4.19
N ALA A 146 -7.50 -16.20 5.07
CA ALA A 146 -7.73 -16.32 6.51
C ALA A 146 -8.44 -15.08 7.09
N ILE A 147 -8.05 -13.88 6.65
CA ILE A 147 -8.71 -12.62 7.01
C ILE A 147 -10.11 -12.53 6.40
N ARG A 148 -10.29 -12.94 5.14
CA ARG A 148 -11.58 -12.92 4.44
C ARG A 148 -12.64 -13.76 5.14
N LEU A 149 -12.28 -14.88 5.75
CA LEU A 149 -13.20 -15.74 6.52
C LEU A 149 -13.82 -15.04 7.75
N LYS A 150 -13.30 -13.88 8.18
CA LYS A 150 -13.85 -13.07 9.27
C LYS A 150 -14.88 -12.02 8.82
N ILE A 151 -15.12 -11.92 7.52
CA ILE A 151 -15.94 -10.90 6.88
C ILE A 151 -17.16 -11.58 6.25
N ASP A 152 -18.31 -10.94 6.33
CA ASP A 152 -19.49 -11.43 5.63
C ASP A 152 -19.24 -11.46 4.09
N PRO A 153 -19.51 -12.60 3.42
CA PRO A 153 -19.21 -12.76 2.00
C PRO A 153 -20.04 -11.83 1.09
N ILE A 154 -21.23 -11.43 1.51
CA ILE A 154 -22.10 -10.51 0.75
C ILE A 154 -21.51 -9.10 0.86
N ASP A 155 -21.21 -8.65 2.07
CA ASP A 155 -20.62 -7.34 2.30
C ASP A 155 -19.26 -7.21 1.60
N PHE A 156 -18.44 -8.27 1.64
CA PHE A 156 -17.16 -8.31 0.96
C PHE A 156 -17.27 -8.02 -0.54
N GLU A 157 -18.18 -8.66 -1.27
CA GLU A 157 -18.34 -8.43 -2.70
C GLU A 157 -18.82 -7.00 -3.00
N ILE A 158 -19.63 -6.42 -2.11
CA ILE A 158 -20.10 -5.03 -2.24
C ILE A 158 -18.94 -4.04 -2.06
N PHE A 159 -18.12 -4.18 -1.01
CA PHE A 159 -17.08 -3.18 -0.71
C PHE A 159 -15.75 -3.40 -1.43
N LYS A 160 -15.46 -4.63 -1.88
CA LYS A 160 -14.19 -5.01 -2.50
C LYS A 160 -13.69 -4.02 -3.57
N PRO A 161 -14.49 -3.60 -4.58
CA PRO A 161 -14.01 -2.68 -5.61
C PRO A 161 -13.61 -1.31 -5.05
N PHE A 162 -14.33 -0.83 -4.04
CA PHE A 162 -14.02 0.43 -3.38
C PHE A 162 -12.77 0.33 -2.51
N LEU A 163 -12.59 -0.80 -1.82
CA LEU A 163 -11.38 -1.07 -1.05
C LEU A 163 -10.14 -1.11 -1.94
N ASP A 164 -10.20 -1.83 -3.07
CA ASP A 164 -9.10 -1.92 -4.03
C ASP A 164 -8.74 -0.52 -4.60
N LYS A 165 -9.75 0.31 -4.88
CA LYS A 165 -9.56 1.71 -5.30
C LYS A 165 -8.90 2.56 -4.20
N ASN A 166 -9.31 2.39 -2.94
CA ASN A 166 -8.72 3.11 -1.82
C ASN A 166 -7.25 2.73 -1.59
N VAL A 167 -6.91 1.44 -1.72
CA VAL A 167 -5.52 0.96 -1.67
C VAL A 167 -4.70 1.62 -2.78
N GLU A 168 -5.19 1.64 -4.02
CA GLU A 168 -4.48 2.26 -5.15
C GLU A 168 -4.29 3.77 -4.95
N ARG A 169 -5.34 4.45 -4.50
CA ARG A 169 -5.33 5.89 -4.22
C ARG A 169 -4.29 6.22 -3.15
N HIS A 170 -4.24 5.46 -2.07
CA HIS A 170 -3.27 5.68 -0.99
C HIS A 170 -1.85 5.32 -1.43
N TYR A 171 -1.66 4.23 -2.16
CA TYR A 171 -0.37 3.84 -2.75
C TYR A 171 0.22 4.94 -3.63
N THR A 172 -0.61 5.56 -4.48
CA THR A 172 -0.19 6.69 -5.32
C THR A 172 0.18 7.91 -4.47
N ARG A 173 -0.68 8.28 -3.50
CA ARG A 173 -0.48 9.45 -2.61
C ARG A 173 0.76 9.34 -1.71
N SER A 174 0.98 8.16 -1.14
CA SER A 174 2.10 7.88 -0.25
C SER A 174 3.41 7.64 -1.00
N SER A 175 3.38 7.56 -2.33
CA SER A 175 4.54 7.19 -3.12
C SER A 175 5.75 8.09 -2.85
N ILE A 176 5.56 9.41 -2.70
CA ILE A 176 6.67 10.35 -2.47
C ILE A 176 7.35 10.03 -1.13
N MET A 177 6.55 9.89 -0.07
CA MET A 177 7.02 9.58 1.28
C MET A 177 7.68 8.20 1.36
N LEU A 178 7.16 7.21 0.63
CA LEU A 178 7.67 5.84 0.59
C LEU A 178 8.56 5.58 -0.63
N GLY A 179 9.12 6.64 -1.23
CA GLY A 179 9.76 6.59 -2.54
C GLY A 179 10.94 5.63 -2.61
N LEU A 180 11.69 5.47 -1.51
CA LEU A 180 12.79 4.52 -1.45
C LEU A 180 12.26 3.09 -1.63
N LEU A 181 11.25 2.66 -0.86
CA LEU A 181 10.69 1.30 -0.94
C LEU A 181 10.02 0.98 -2.29
N ILE A 182 9.59 1.99 -3.03
CA ILE A 182 8.84 1.83 -4.28
C ILE A 182 9.75 2.03 -5.51
N GLN A 183 11.02 2.40 -5.33
CA GLN A 183 11.91 2.78 -6.44
C GLN A 183 12.12 1.68 -7.50
N LEU A 184 11.89 0.42 -7.13
CA LEU A 184 11.98 -0.74 -8.04
C LEU A 184 10.66 -1.05 -8.77
N ASN A 185 9.58 -0.32 -8.51
CA ASN A 185 8.27 -0.54 -9.13
C ASN A 185 8.10 0.39 -10.35
N PRO A 186 8.16 -0.12 -11.60
CA PRO A 186 8.17 0.72 -12.81
C PRO A 186 6.87 1.51 -12.98
N LYS A 187 5.72 0.93 -12.60
CA LYS A 187 4.38 1.53 -12.76
C LYS A 187 4.27 2.91 -12.09
N ILE A 188 4.82 3.09 -10.89
CA ILE A 188 4.76 4.38 -10.19
C ILE A 188 5.73 5.39 -10.79
N THR A 189 6.90 4.95 -11.25
CA THR A 189 7.85 5.86 -11.92
C THR A 189 7.23 6.46 -13.18
N ASP A 190 6.42 5.68 -13.91
CA ASP A 190 5.71 6.15 -15.11
C ASP A 190 4.49 7.01 -14.78
N ILE A 191 3.73 6.69 -13.73
CA ILE A 191 2.65 7.56 -13.23
C ILE A 191 3.20 8.91 -12.79
N ARG A 192 4.38 8.97 -12.14
CA ARG A 192 5.04 10.24 -11.80
C ARG A 192 5.44 11.04 -13.02
N ARG A 193 6.05 10.41 -14.03
CA ARG A 193 6.42 11.07 -15.29
C ARG A 193 5.21 11.65 -16.00
N LYS A 194 4.09 10.93 -16.01
CA LYS A 194 2.83 11.40 -16.61
C LYS A 194 2.06 12.40 -15.74
N GLY A 195 2.17 12.30 -14.41
CA GLY A 195 1.52 13.18 -13.44
C GLY A 195 2.13 14.58 -13.36
N VAL A 196 3.42 14.74 -13.69
CA VAL A 196 4.04 16.07 -13.90
C VAL A 196 3.41 16.81 -15.11
N ALA A 197 2.77 16.08 -16.03
CA ALA A 197 2.05 16.66 -17.17
C ALA A 197 0.56 16.94 -16.89
N LEU A 198 0.01 16.59 -15.72
CA LEU A 198 -1.39 16.85 -15.37
C LEU A 198 -1.51 18.18 -14.58
N GLN A 199 -2.05 19.18 -15.26
CA GLN A 199 -2.29 20.57 -14.86
C GLN A 199 -3.29 20.78 -13.69
N ASP A 200 -3.48 19.83 -12.77
CA ASP A 200 -4.48 19.95 -11.68
C ASP A 200 -3.92 20.33 -10.30
N TYR A 201 -2.65 20.71 -10.23
CA TYR A 201 -2.11 21.45 -9.08
C TYR A 201 -1.62 22.80 -9.58
N HIS A 202 -2.19 23.88 -9.03
CA HIS A 202 -1.72 25.24 -9.28
C HIS A 202 -0.20 25.27 -9.24
N ASN A 203 0.41 25.71 -10.33
CA ASN A 203 1.85 25.73 -10.52
C ASN A 203 2.48 26.61 -9.44
N ILE A 204 3.00 26.01 -8.36
CA ILE A 204 3.61 26.77 -7.24
C ILE A 204 4.91 27.46 -7.67
N LEU A 205 5.46 27.09 -8.83
CA LEU A 205 6.55 27.80 -9.51
C LEU A 205 6.14 29.20 -10.01
N ALA A 206 4.85 29.54 -10.04
CA ALA A 206 4.40 30.90 -10.36
C ALA A 206 4.72 31.94 -9.27
N VAL A 207 5.27 31.52 -8.12
CA VAL A 207 5.69 32.42 -7.03
C VAL A 207 7.21 32.66 -7.04
N ALA A 208 7.98 31.90 -7.82
CA ALA A 208 9.39 32.21 -8.01
C ALA A 208 9.52 33.39 -8.99
N PRO A 209 10.25 34.48 -8.65
CA PRO A 209 10.52 35.52 -9.62
C PRO A 209 11.20 34.89 -10.83
N GLN A 210 10.66 35.12 -12.04
CA GLN A 210 11.33 34.72 -13.26
C GLN A 210 12.72 35.36 -13.27
N ALA A 211 13.76 34.54 -13.10
CA ALA A 211 15.13 35.00 -13.24
C ALA A 211 15.29 35.63 -14.62
N ALA A 212 15.85 36.84 -14.67
CA ALA A 212 16.11 37.53 -15.92
C ALA A 212 16.94 36.62 -16.84
N ARG A 213 16.42 36.36 -18.06
CA ARG A 213 17.17 35.61 -19.07
C ARG A 213 18.44 36.38 -19.38
N PHE A 214 19.59 35.72 -19.26
CA PHE A 214 20.85 36.26 -19.74
C PHE A 214 20.75 36.54 -21.24
N THR A 215 20.75 37.82 -21.63
CA THR A 215 20.91 38.25 -23.02
C THR A 215 22.39 38.20 -23.38
N LEU A 216 22.93 36.99 -23.51
CA LEU A 216 24.24 36.80 -24.10
C LEU A 216 24.13 35.80 -25.23
N LEU A 217 23.78 36.33 -26.40
CA LEU A 217 24.41 36.01 -27.67
C LEU A 217 24.05 37.14 -28.65
N PRO A 218 25.03 37.88 -29.20
CA PRO A 218 24.85 38.64 -30.43
C PRO A 218 24.60 37.65 -31.57
N ILE A 219 23.71 38.04 -32.49
CA ILE A 219 23.43 37.35 -33.75
C ILE A 219 24.69 37.38 -34.64
#